data_AF-A0A358L4E2-F1
#
_entry.id   AF-A0A358L4E2-F1
#
_cell.length_a   1.000
_cell.length_b   1.000
_cell.length_c   1.000
_cell.angle_alpha   90.00
_cell.angle_beta   90.00
_cell.angle_gamma   90.00
#
_symmetry.space_group_name_H-M   'P 1'
#
loop_
_entity.id
_entity.type
_entity.pdbx_description
1 polymer ?
#
loop_
_entity_poly.entity_id
_entity_poly.type
_entity_poly.pdbx_seq_one_letter_code
_entity_poly.pdbx_strand_id
1 'polypeptide(L)' 'MDTLPQATSPLVTWLHYLENLHSQAIELGLARVQRVAARLDLLKPAPFVFTVAGTNGKGT' A
#
# COMPACT_ATOMS: atom_id res chain seq x y z
N MET A 1 -1.77 -13.69 -18.48
CA MET A 1 -2.62 -12.52 -18.17
C MET A 1 -3.11 -12.74 -16.77
N ASP A 2 -2.50 -12.09 -15.78
CA ASP A 2 -2.94 -12.26 -14.40
C ASP A 2 -4.27 -11.55 -14.22
N THR A 3 -5.29 -12.33 -13.85
CA THR A 3 -6.65 -11.84 -13.62
C THR A 3 -6.69 -10.93 -12.40
N LEU A 4 -7.37 -9.80 -12.50
CA LEU A 4 -7.62 -8.91 -11.36
C LEU A 4 -8.26 -9.68 -10.19
N PRO A 5 -7.61 -9.70 -9.01
CA PRO A 5 -8.18 -10.32 -7.81
C PRO A 5 -9.54 -9.70 -7.45
N GLN A 6 -10.41 -10.51 -6.86
CA GLN A 6 -11.74 -10.11 -6.39
C GLN A 6 -11.79 -10.14 -4.86
N ALA A 7 -12.86 -9.59 -4.29
CA ALA A 7 -13.08 -9.59 -2.84
C ALA A 7 -13.13 -11.00 -2.23
N THR A 8 -13.55 -12.01 -3.01
CA THR A 8 -13.63 -13.42 -2.60
C THR A 8 -12.40 -14.24 -2.99
N SER A 9 -11.39 -13.63 -3.63
CA SER A 9 -10.16 -14.34 -4.01
C SER A 9 -9.35 -14.71 -2.76
N PRO A 10 -8.63 -15.85 -2.77
CA PRO A 10 -7.68 -16.18 -1.71
C PRO A 10 -6.63 -15.09 -1.52
N LEU A 11 -6.14 -14.92 -0.29
CA LEU A 11 -5.09 -13.95 0.04
C LEU A 11 -3.85 -14.09 -0.87
N VAL A 12 -3.44 -15.33 -1.15
CA VAL A 12 -2.29 -15.62 -2.02
C VAL A 12 -2.45 -15.04 -3.43
N THR A 13 -3.67 -14.97 -3.96
CA THR A 13 -3.96 -14.35 -5.26
C THR A 13 -3.72 -12.84 -5.23
N TRP A 14 -4.12 -12.17 -4.15
CA TRP A 14 -3.85 -10.75 -3.95
C TRP A 14 -2.36 -10.47 -3.82
N LEU A 15 -1.62 -11.28 -3.05
CA LEU A 15 -0.17 -11.13 -2.87
C LEU A 15 0.57 -11.25 -4.21
N HIS A 16 0.30 -12.30 -4.98
CA HIS A 16 0.91 -12.47 -6.30
C HIS A 16 0.61 -11.32 -7.26
N TYR A 17 -0.64 -10.83 -7.29
CA TYR A 17 -1.01 -9.69 -8.12
C TYR A 17 -0.23 -8.42 -7.74
N LEU A 18 -0.07 -8.13 -6.44
CA LEU A 18 0.64 -6.94 -5.95
C LEU A 18 2.16 -7.02 -6.17
N GLU A 19 2.77 -8.20 -6.06
CA GLU A 19 4.21 -8.41 -6.31
C GLU A 19 4.59 -8.14 -7.77
N ASN A 20 3.67 -8.36 -8.71
CA ASN A 20 3.90 -8.21 -10.16
C ASN A 20 3.43 -6.85 -10.72
N LEU A 21 2.90 -5.97 -9.87
CA LEU A 21 2.27 -4.69 -10.28
C LEU A 21 3.26 -3.59 -10.68
N HIS A 22 4.56 -3.73 -10.38
CA HIS A 22 5.58 -2.72 -10.73
C HIS A 22 6.87 -3.34 -11.26
N SER A 23 7.26 -2.94 -12.47
CA SER A 23 8.53 -3.28 -13.13
C SER A 23 9.48 -2.07 -13.26
N GLN A 24 9.32 -1.01 -12.45
CA GLN A 24 10.14 0.20 -12.52
C GLN A 24 10.74 0.62 -11.17
N ALA A 25 11.84 1.39 -11.25
CA ALA A 25 12.61 1.93 -10.12
C ALA A 25 11.71 2.64 -9.08
N ILE A 26 12.12 2.58 -7.81
CA ILE A 26 11.39 3.14 -6.68
C ILE A 26 11.09 4.63 -6.92
N GLU A 27 9.83 4.97 -7.20
CA GLU A 27 9.35 6.35 -7.29
C GLU A 27 9.04 6.86 -5.88
N LEU A 28 9.92 7.69 -5.31
CA LEU A 28 9.76 8.26 -3.97
C LEU A 28 8.73 9.41 -3.88
N GLY A 29 7.69 9.38 -4.70
CA GLY A 29 6.63 10.40 -4.76
C GLY A 29 5.33 9.98 -4.08
N LEU A 30 4.64 10.92 -3.43
CA LEU A 30 3.37 10.65 -2.71
C LEU A 30 2.11 10.94 -3.53
N ALA A 31 2.21 11.57 -4.71
CA ALA A 31 1.07 12.10 -5.44
C ALA A 31 0.05 11.02 -5.89
N ARG A 32 0.52 9.83 -6.28
CA ARG A 32 -0.35 8.71 -6.67
C ARG A 32 -1.14 8.16 -5.48
N VAL A 33 -0.44 7.81 -4.40
CA VAL A 33 -1.04 7.22 -3.20
C VAL A 33 -1.92 8.21 -2.45
N GLN A 34 -1.54 9.48 -2.38
CA GLN A 34 -2.35 10.55 -1.77
C GLN A 34 -3.71 10.70 -2.45
N ARG A 35 -3.77 10.65 -3.79
CA ARG A 35 -5.04 10.72 -4.54
C ARG A 35 -5.98 9.56 -4.22
N VAL A 36 -5.45 8.35 -4.03
CA VAL A 36 -6.26 7.17 -3.66
C VAL A 36 -6.74 7.31 -2.22
N ALA A 37 -5.86 7.66 -1.29
CA ALA A 37 -6.20 7.82 0.12
C ALA A 37 -7.28 8.90 0.34
N ALA A 38 -7.20 10.02 -0.38
CA ALA A 38 -8.22 11.07 -0.30
C ALA A 38 -9.60 10.60 -0.82
N ARG A 39 -9.64 9.82 -1.90
CA ARG A 39 -10.90 9.29 -2.46
C ARG A 39 -11.58 8.27 -1.56
N LEU A 40 -10.80 7.56 -0.75
CA LEU A 40 -11.28 6.54 0.18
C LEU A 40 -11.43 7.07 1.61
N ASP A 41 -11.20 8.36 1.84
CA ASP A 41 -11.21 9.00 3.17
C ASP A 41 -10.28 8.34 4.21
N LEU A 42 -9.06 8.00 3.79
CA LEU A 42 -8.09 7.25 4.61
C LEU A 42 -7.00 8.13 5.26
N LEU A 43 -7.05 9.46 5.09
CA LEU A 43 -5.98 10.36 5.55
C LEU A 43 -5.95 10.55 7.09
N LYS A 44 -7.01 10.14 7.80
CA LYS A 44 -7.13 10.22 9.26
C LYS A 44 -7.57 8.88 9.84
N PRO A 45 -6.66 7.88 9.95
CA PRO A 45 -7.03 6.54 10.38
C PRO A 45 -7.40 6.44 11.87
N ALA A 46 -6.96 7.40 12.69
CA ALA A 46 -7.27 7.49 14.11
C ALA A 46 -7.15 8.95 14.60
N PRO A 47 -7.70 9.31 15.79
CA PRO A 47 -7.56 10.65 16.36
C PRO A 47 -6.12 11.08 16.66
N PHE A 48 -5.23 10.11 16.93
CA PHE A 48 -3.81 10.33 17.19
C PHE A 48 -2.97 9.27 16.50
N VAL A 49 -1.90 9.67 15.81
CA VAL A 49 -1.07 8.79 14.98
C VAL A 49 0.41 9.04 15.28
N PHE A 50 1.13 7.98 15.65
CA PHE A 50 2.59 7.99 15.68
C PHE A 50 3.12 7.45 14.35
N THR A 51 4.06 8.18 13.72
CA THR A 51 4.81 7.70 12.55
C THR A 51 6.25 7.51 12.97
N VAL A 52 6.74 6.26 12.93
CA VAL A 52 8.11 5.91 13.35
C VAL A 52 8.96 5.66 12.11
N ALA A 53 10.02 6.46 11.94
CA ALA A 53 11.01 6.31 10.89
C ALA A 53 12.37 5.89 11.48
N GLY A 54 13.28 5.37 10.64
CA GLY A 54 14.63 5.00 11.05
C GLY A 54 15.19 3.82 10.27
N THR A 55 16.51 3.65 10.30
CA THR A 55 17.20 2.55 9.62
C THR A 55 16.90 1.22 10.31
N ASN A 56 17.09 1.15 11.63
CA ASN A 56 16.94 -0.06 12.45
C ASN A 56 15.93 0.17 13.58
N GLY A 57 15.35 -0.91 14.14
CA GLY A 57 14.50 -0.83 15.33
C GLY A 57 13.05 -0.35 15.14
N LYS A 58 12.54 -0.24 13.90
CA LYS A 58 11.16 0.25 13.64
C LYS A 58 10.03 -0.63 14.20
N GLY A 59 10.32 -1.89 14.51
CA GLY A 59 9.33 -2.87 14.98
C GLY A 59 9.49 -3.28 16.44
N THR A 60 10.53 -2.81 17.12
CA THR A 60 10.82 -3.06 18.55
C THR A 60 10.33 -1.88 19.37
#